data_AF-A0A2T0IG47-F1
#
_entry.id   AF-A0A2T0IG47-F1
#
_cell.length_a   1.000
_cell.length_b   1.000
_cell.length_c   1.000
_cell.angle_alpha   90.00
_cell.angle_beta   90.00
_cell.angle_gamma   90.00
#
_symmetry.space_group_name_H-M   'P 1'
#
loop_
_entity.id
_entity.type
_entity.pdbx_description
1 polymer ?
#
loop_
_entity_poly.entity_id
_entity_poly.type
_entity_poly.pdbx_seq_one_letter_code
_entity_poly.pdbx_strand_id
1 'polypeptide(L)'
;MTVLLLLYLCADATHTDCQVVRTDSWSGPHAYEQCADAVPGLTNALTGPNQKRHRFVCEIQGGMAKPAEHKAEPALIHQSFRMLGKAV
;
A
#
# COMPACT_ATOMS: atom_id res chain seq x y z
N MET A 1 12.10 -18.32 9.38
CA MET A 1 11.64 -16.92 9.23
C MET A 1 11.63 -16.58 7.75
N THR A 2 10.51 -16.08 7.25
CA THR A 2 10.36 -15.64 5.86
C THR A 2 9.97 -14.17 5.90
N VAL A 3 10.54 -13.38 5.01
CA VAL A 3 10.23 -11.96 4.85
C VAL A 3 9.68 -11.75 3.45
N LEU A 4 8.56 -11.06 3.36
CA LEU A 4 7.96 -10.64 2.09
C LEU A 4 8.35 -9.21 1.79
N LEU A 5 8.65 -8.93 0.52
CA LEU A 5 8.60 -7.58 0.01
C LEU A 5 7.19 -7.28 -0.45
N LEU A 6 6.61 -6.22 0.08
CA LEU A 6 5.30 -5.71 -0.29
C LEU A 6 5.45 -4.34 -0.94
N LEU A 7 4.72 -4.11 -2.02
CA LEU A 7 4.53 -2.83 -2.65
C LEU A 7 3.12 -2.31 -2.35
N TYR A 8 3.05 -1.14 -1.73
CA TYR A 8 1.81 -0.40 -1.52
C TYR A 8 1.60 0.54 -2.71
N LEU A 9 0.73 0.14 -3.63
CA LEU A 9 0.32 0.93 -4.78
C LEU A 9 -0.84 1.84 -4.41
N CYS A 10 -0.54 3.04 -3.93
CA CYS A 10 -1.56 4.00 -3.54
C CYS A 10 -2.06 4.89 -4.68
N ALA A 11 -3.35 5.21 -4.65
CA ALA A 11 -3.98 6.14 -5.59
C ALA A 11 -3.35 7.55 -5.51
N ASP A 12 -2.98 7.97 -4.31
CA ASP A 12 -2.34 9.26 -4.03
C ASP A 12 -1.36 9.19 -2.84
N ALA A 13 -0.80 10.36 -2.48
CA ALA A 13 0.21 10.48 -1.43
C ALA A 13 -0.37 10.51 0.00
N THR A 14 -1.69 10.37 0.18
CA THR A 14 -2.30 10.22 1.51
C THR A 14 -2.14 8.81 2.07
N HIS A 15 -1.81 7.84 1.20
CA HIS A 15 -1.61 6.42 1.54
C HIS A 15 -2.84 5.78 2.21
N THR A 16 -4.04 6.30 1.92
CA THR A 16 -5.30 5.79 2.49
C THR A 16 -5.99 4.75 1.60
N ASP A 17 -5.78 4.83 0.28
CA ASP A 17 -6.27 3.88 -0.71
C ASP A 17 -5.08 3.24 -1.44
N CYS A 18 -4.66 2.07 -0.97
CA CYS A 18 -3.50 1.36 -1.49
C CYS A 18 -3.82 -0.11 -1.74
N GLN A 19 -3.45 -0.59 -2.93
CA GLN A 19 -3.38 -2.01 -3.20
C GLN A 19 -2.04 -2.55 -2.71
N VAL A 20 -2.06 -3.63 -1.92
CA VAL A 20 -0.85 -4.32 -1.47
C VAL A 20 -0.51 -5.43 -2.46
N VAL A 21 0.68 -5.36 -3.04
CA VAL A 21 1.19 -6.34 -4.00
C VAL A 21 2.43 -7.00 -3.41
N ARG A 22 2.44 -8.33 -3.34
CA ARG A 22 3.65 -9.08 -3.00
C ARG A 22 4.58 -9.09 -4.20
N THR A 23 5.80 -8.61 -4.04
CA THR A 23 6.77 -8.46 -5.13
C THR A 23 7.94 -9.44 -5.04
N ASP A 24 8.36 -9.82 -3.83
CA ASP A 24 9.44 -10.78 -3.62
C ASP A 24 9.34 -11.45 -2.23
N SER A 25 10.21 -12.42 -1.96
CA SER A 25 10.37 -13.00 -0.63
C SER A 25 11.73 -13.64 -0.41
N TRP A 26 12.25 -13.50 0.81
CA TRP A 26 13.46 -14.16 1.27
C TRP A 26 13.17 -15.07 2.45
N SER A 27 13.96 -16.12 2.60
CA SER A 27 13.88 -17.06 3.71
C SER A 27 15.24 -17.29 4.34
N GLY A 28 15.26 -17.47 5.65
CA GLY A 28 16.48 -17.75 6.40
C GLY A 28 16.82 -16.66 7.44
N PRO A 29 17.99 -16.78 8.09
CA PRO A 29 18.38 -15.89 9.18
C PRO A 29 18.61 -14.44 8.74
N HIS A 30 18.98 -14.23 7.47
CA HIS A 30 19.28 -12.91 6.91
C HIS A 30 18.18 -12.36 5.98
N ALA A 31 16.97 -12.91 6.07
CA ALA A 31 15.90 -12.57 5.14
C ALA A 31 15.43 -11.12 5.28
N TYR A 32 15.55 -10.53 6.47
CA TYR A 32 15.17 -9.13 6.68
C TYR A 32 16.21 -8.18 6.08
N GLU A 33 17.50 -8.44 6.31
CA GLU A 33 18.59 -7.66 5.74
C GLU A 33 18.53 -7.67 4.21
N GLN A 34 18.32 -8.84 3.60
CA GLN A 34 18.17 -8.97 2.15
C GLN A 34 16.99 -8.14 1.60
N CYS A 35 15.88 -8.11 2.33
CA CYS A 35 14.74 -7.26 1.96
C CYS A 35 15.08 -5.77 2.11
N ALA A 36 15.67 -5.38 3.24
CA ALA A 36 16.00 -3.99 3.53
C ALA A 36 17.01 -3.42 2.54
N ASP A 37 17.99 -4.22 2.11
CA ASP A 37 19.01 -3.82 1.12
C ASP A 37 18.40 -3.61 -0.28
N ALA A 38 17.33 -4.33 -0.62
CA ALA A 38 16.63 -4.18 -1.90
C ALA A 38 15.78 -2.90 -1.99
N VAL A 39 15.18 -2.46 -0.87
CA VAL A 39 14.21 -1.35 -0.83
C VAL A 39 14.74 -0.04 -1.43
N PRO A 40 15.96 0.45 -1.12
CA PRO A 40 16.49 1.68 -1.70
C PRO A 40 16.59 1.62 -3.21
N GLY A 41 17.10 0.51 -3.76
CA GLY A 41 17.23 0.33 -5.22
C GLY A 41 15.88 0.37 -5.92
N LEU A 42 14.89 -0.32 -5.36
CA LEU A 42 13.52 -0.34 -5.87
C LEU A 42 12.83 1.02 -5.78
N THR A 43 13.04 1.74 -4.67
CA THR A 43 12.48 3.08 -4.47
C THR A 43 13.09 4.07 -5.46
N ASN A 44 14.41 4.01 -5.67
CA ASN A 44 15.11 4.87 -6.62
C ASN A 44 14.74 4.58 -8.08
N ALA A 45 14.29 3.37 -8.39
CA ALA A 45 13.79 3.01 -9.72
C ALA A 45 12.41 3.61 -10.04
N LEU A 46 11.66 4.06 -9.02
CA LEU A 46 10.38 4.74 -9.24
C LEU A 46 10.59 6.17 -9.75
N THR A 47 9.66 6.66 -10.57
CA THR A 47 9.60 8.07 -10.95
C THR A 47 9.24 8.95 -9.75
N GLY A 48 9.61 10.24 -9.78
CA GLY A 48 9.36 11.17 -8.67
C GLY A 48 7.92 11.18 -8.13
N PRO A 49 6.86 11.20 -8.99
CA PRO A 49 5.48 11.07 -8.52
C PRO A 49 5.20 9.72 -7.84
N ASN A 50 5.76 8.63 -8.36
CA ASN A 50 5.55 7.29 -7.83
C ASN A 50 6.29 7.07 -6.51
N GLN A 51 7.45 7.70 -6.30
CA GLN A 51 8.17 7.67 -5.01
C GLN A 51 7.36 8.30 -3.87
N LYS A 52 6.50 9.28 -4.18
CA LYS A 52 5.63 9.93 -3.18
C LYS A 52 4.38 9.10 -2.87
N ARG A 53 3.88 8.35 -3.85
CA ARG A 53 2.63 7.58 -3.74
C ARG A 53 2.86 6.16 -3.27
N HIS A 54 3.91 5.51 -3.74
CA HIS A 54 4.12 4.08 -3.56
C HIS A 54 5.25 3.81 -2.59
N ARG A 55 5.12 2.72 -1.84
CA ARG A 55 6.10 2.34 -0.81
C ARG A 55 6.40 0.85 -0.86
N PHE A 56 7.67 0.52 -0.79
CA PHE A 56 8.14 -0.84 -0.53
C PHE A 56 8.29 -1.07 0.98
N VAL A 57 7.83 -2.22 1.47
CA VAL A 57 7.85 -2.60 2.89
C VAL A 57 8.29 -4.06 3.03
N CYS A 58 9.14 -4.33 4.03
CA CYS A 58 9.54 -5.67 4.43
C CYS A 58 8.61 -6.18 5.53
N GLU A 59 7.85 -7.23 5.25
CA GLU A 59 6.94 -7.87 6.21
C GLU A 59 7.51 -9.22 6.66
N ILE A 60 7.78 -9.36 7.95
CA ILE A 60 8.18 -10.64 8.54
C ILE A 60 6.93 -11.50 8.69
N GLN A 61 6.91 -12.68 8.07
CA GLN A 61 5.86 -13.66 8.30
C GLN A 61 6.07 -14.33 9.67
N GLY A 62 5.50 -13.71 10.70
CA GLY A 62 5.25 -14.29 12.02
C GLY A 62 3.79 -14.75 12.11
N GLY A 63 3.52 -15.84 12.83
CA GLY A 63 2.19 -16.48 12.92
C GLY A 63 1.09 -15.68 13.62
N MET A 64 0.94 -14.37 13.39
CA MET A 64 -0.19 -13.59 13.87
C MET A 64 -0.73 -12.66 12.77
N ALA A 65 -1.92 -13.06 12.30
CA ALA A 65 -2.89 -12.33 11.49
C ALA A 65 -2.44 -11.84 10.10
N LYS A 66 -3.25 -12.24 9.11
CA LYS A 66 -3.44 -11.59 7.80
C LYS A 66 -3.08 -10.09 7.88
N PRO A 67 -2.37 -9.52 6.87
CA PRO A 67 -2.46 -8.08 6.67
C PRO A 67 -3.95 -7.79 6.64
N ALA A 68 -4.42 -6.97 7.58
CA ALA A 68 -5.79 -6.52 7.53
C ALA A 68 -5.96 -5.98 6.12
N GLU A 69 -6.75 -6.69 5.29
CA GLU A 69 -7.43 -6.10 4.17
C GLU A 69 -8.03 -4.84 4.78
N HIS A 70 -7.39 -3.70 4.51
CA HIS A 70 -8.09 -2.45 4.58
C HIS A 70 -9.15 -2.60 3.50
N LYS A 71 -10.28 -3.20 3.88
CA LYS A 71 -11.57 -2.77 3.37
C LYS A 71 -11.61 -1.27 3.69
N ALA A 72 -11.03 -0.47 2.82
CA ALA A 72 -11.69 0.74 2.39
C ALA A 72 -13.01 0.24 1.79
N GLU A 73 -13.98 -0.02 2.66
CA GLU A 73 -15.36 -0.11 2.26
C GLU A 73 -15.60 1.22 1.55
N PRO A 74 -15.82 1.23 0.23
CA PRO A 74 -16.10 2.47 -0.45
C PRO A 74 -17.41 2.92 0.17
N ALA A 75 -17.36 3.90 1.06
CA ALA A 75 -18.52 4.66 1.44
C ALA A 75 -18.90 5.45 0.17
N LEU A 76 -19.51 4.76 -0.78
CA LEU A 76 -20.33 5.33 -1.83
C LEU A 76 -21.54 5.94 -1.10
N ILE A 77 -21.32 7.04 -0.40
CA ILE A 77 -22.40 7.93 -0.04
C ILE A 77 -22.82 8.55 -1.36
N HIS A 78 -23.81 7.91 -1.98
CA HIS A 78 -24.58 8.43 -3.08
C HIS A 78 -25.36 9.66 -2.57
N GLN A 79 -24.65 10.78 -2.43
CA GLN A 79 -25.23 12.10 -2.18
C GLN A 79 -26.06 12.46 -3.41
N SER A 80 -27.35 12.14 -3.39
CA SER A 80 -28.29 12.72 -4.33
C SER A 80 -28.39 14.21 -4.04
N PHE A 81 -27.68 15.04 -4.81
CA PHE A 81 -27.90 16.49 -4.82
C PHE A 81 -29.31 16.76 -5.36
N ARG A 82 -30.27 17.02 -4.46
CA ARG A 82 -31.54 17.65 -4.85
C ARG A 82 -31.33 19.17 -4.85
N MET A 83 -31.05 19.69 -6.04
CA MET A 83 -31.35 21.09 -6.36
C MET A 83 -32.86 21.21 -6.57
N LEU A 84 -33.56 21.98 -5.73
CA LEU A 84 -34.82 22.60 -6.15
C LEU A 84 -34.97 23.98 -5.51
N GLY A 85 -34.47 24.96 -6.28
CA GLY A 85 -35.12 26.21 -6.62
C GLY A 85 -35.97 26.91 -5.56
N LYS A 86 -35.41 27.99 -5.01
CA LYS A 86 -36.16 29.16 -4.52
C LYS A 86 -36.85 29.85 -5.71
N ALA A 87 -38.15 30.13 -5.63
CA ALA A 87 -38.78 31.16 -6.45
C ALA A 87 -39.99 31.77 -5.72
N VAL A 88 -39.83 33.06 -5.40
CA VAL A 88 -40.77 34.17 -5.13
C VAL A 88 -42.06 33.86 -4.39
#